data_AF-A0A2K3JD75-F1
#
_entry.id   AF-A0A2K3JD75-F1
#
_cell.length_a   1.000
_cell.length_b   1.000
_cell.length_c   1.000
_cell.angle_alpha   90.00
_cell.angle_beta   90.00
_cell.angle_gamma   90.00
#
_symmetry.space_group_name_H-M   'P 1'
#
loop_
_entity.id
_entity.type
_entity.pdbx_description
1 polymer ?
#
loop_
_entity_poly.entity_id
_entity_poly.type
_entity_poly.pdbx_seq_one_letter_code
_entity_poly.pdbx_strand_id
1 'polypeptide(L)'
;MKIYKGKKFKIKKYDSIEKIYCCAYKDFSEKELKDNSIEINCLDSDGKEIIMDWKEMKLNYEKQCIWGFIDEENVINIWVKKGFKASFETLLYFFGHEIGHRIEFEKQNVKGYKNNANIHFKEERRADKFAELCILVYQFAKEVFDDL
;
A
#
# COMPACT_ATOMS: atom_id res chain seq x y z
N MET A 1 31.64 10.84 -1.81
CA MET A 1 30.42 10.06 -1.55
C MET A 1 29.35 10.45 -2.56
N LYS A 2 28.99 9.57 -3.51
CA LYS A 2 27.87 9.84 -4.42
C LYS A 2 26.59 9.46 -3.69
N ILE A 3 25.88 10.46 -3.15
CA ILE A 3 24.53 10.25 -2.61
C ILE A 3 23.65 9.83 -3.78
N TYR A 4 22.91 8.73 -3.62
CA TYR A 4 21.94 8.27 -4.60
C TYR A 4 20.99 9.42 -4.96
N LYS A 5 21.08 9.93 -6.19
CA LYS A 5 20.11 10.88 -6.75
C LYS A 5 18.87 10.07 -7.13
N GLY A 6 18.15 9.63 -6.11
CA GLY A 6 17.06 8.69 -6.27
C GLY A 6 15.92 9.20 -7.12
N LYS A 7 15.04 8.26 -7.50
CA LYS A 7 13.77 8.60 -8.16
C LYS A 7 12.95 9.54 -7.28
N LYS A 8 12.28 10.48 -7.94
CA LYS A 8 11.40 11.43 -7.27
C LYS A 8 10.02 10.80 -7.12
N PHE A 9 9.69 10.39 -5.90
CA PHE A 9 8.34 9.95 -5.54
C PHE A 9 7.45 11.18 -5.28
N LYS A 10 6.16 11.05 -5.59
CA LYS A 10 5.14 12.03 -5.24
C LYS A 10 4.14 11.39 -4.28
N ILE A 11 3.41 12.21 -3.53
CA ILE A 11 2.35 11.74 -2.64
C ILE A 11 1.06 12.41 -3.07
N LYS A 12 -0.02 11.63 -3.14
CA LYS A 12 -1.38 12.13 -3.32
C LYS A 12 -2.27 11.58 -2.21
N LYS A 13 -2.85 12.48 -1.42
CA LYS A 13 -3.70 12.12 -0.28
C LYS A 13 -5.17 12.19 -0.66
N TYR A 14 -5.93 11.20 -0.22
CA TYR A 14 -7.37 11.11 -0.38
C TYR A 14 -8.08 11.32 0.97
N ASP A 15 -9.25 11.94 0.93
CA ASP A 15 -10.08 12.27 2.08
C ASP A 15 -11.06 11.15 2.47
N SER A 16 -11.28 10.16 1.60
CA SER A 16 -12.12 8.99 1.88
C SER A 16 -11.56 7.71 1.27
N ILE A 17 -11.98 6.56 1.82
CA ILE A 17 -11.55 5.25 1.34
C ILE A 17 -12.14 4.95 -0.05
N GLU A 18 -13.37 5.38 -0.32
CA GLU A 18 -14.02 5.23 -1.62
C GLU A 18 -13.21 5.91 -2.71
N LYS A 19 -12.73 7.13 -2.47
CA LYS A 19 -11.98 7.91 -3.46
C LYS A 19 -10.65 7.28 -3.83
N ILE A 20 -9.91 6.78 -2.83
CA ILE A 20 -8.67 6.07 -3.11
C ILE A 20 -8.93 4.71 -3.76
N TYR A 21 -10.01 4.02 -3.38
CA TYR A 21 -10.38 2.74 -3.96
C TYR A 21 -10.75 2.87 -5.44
N CYS A 22 -11.59 3.85 -5.80
CA CYS A 22 -11.87 4.17 -7.22
C CYS A 22 -10.62 4.58 -8.00
N CYS A 23 -9.61 5.17 -7.32
CA CYS A 23 -8.35 5.49 -7.97
C CYS A 23 -7.49 4.24 -8.22
N ALA A 24 -7.48 3.29 -7.29
CA ALA A 24 -6.78 2.02 -7.43
C ALA A 24 -7.44 1.12 -8.47
N TYR A 25 -8.78 1.05 -8.44
CA TYR A 25 -9.61 0.17 -9.24
C TYR A 25 -10.59 1.01 -10.07
N LYS A 26 -10.21 1.23 -11.34
CA LYS A 26 -10.95 2.12 -12.26
C LYS A 26 -12.33 1.61 -12.67
N ASP A 27 -12.69 0.38 -12.27
CA ASP A 27 -13.96 -0.27 -12.61
C ASP A 27 -15.10 0.12 -11.66
N PHE A 28 -14.82 0.87 -10.59
CA PHE A 28 -15.82 1.30 -9.60
C PHE A 28 -16.01 2.81 -9.58
N SER A 29 -17.24 3.27 -9.32
CA SER A 29 -17.54 4.66 -9.03
C SER A 29 -17.78 4.91 -7.54
N GLU A 30 -17.53 6.14 -7.08
CA GLU A 30 -17.81 6.53 -5.69
C GLU A 30 -19.28 6.35 -5.31
N LYS A 31 -20.19 6.48 -6.28
CA LYS A 31 -21.63 6.36 -6.04
C LYS A 31 -21.99 4.91 -5.70
N GLU A 32 -21.53 3.96 -6.51
CA GLU A 32 -21.81 2.53 -6.30
C GLU A 32 -21.22 2.04 -4.97
N LEU A 33 -20.02 2.51 -4.60
CA LEU A 33 -19.40 2.15 -3.31
C LEU A 33 -20.17 2.74 -2.13
N LYS A 34 -20.71 3.96 -2.24
CA LYS A 34 -21.53 4.57 -1.16
C LYS A 34 -22.84 3.83 -0.93
N ASP A 35 -23.39 3.24 -1.98
CA ASP A 35 -24.64 2.46 -1.91
C ASP A 35 -24.43 1.06 -1.29
N ASN A 36 -23.16 0.64 -1.02
CA ASN A 36 -22.76 -0.64 -0.43
C ASN A 36 -23.34 -1.89 -1.11
N SER A 37 -23.65 -1.80 -2.41
CA SER A 37 -24.31 -2.86 -3.17
C SER A 37 -23.33 -3.71 -4.02
N ILE A 38 -22.03 -3.47 -3.87
CA ILE A 38 -20.99 -4.11 -4.69
C ILE A 38 -20.33 -5.26 -3.93
N GLU A 39 -20.15 -6.37 -4.62
CA GLU A 39 -19.27 -7.47 -4.23
C GLU A 39 -17.90 -7.32 -4.89
N ILE A 40 -16.85 -7.63 -4.14
CA ILE A 40 -15.46 -7.45 -4.53
C ILE A 40 -14.74 -8.78 -4.39
N ASN A 41 -14.04 -9.18 -5.44
CA ASN A 41 -13.12 -10.31 -5.41
C ASN A 41 -11.81 -9.87 -4.77
N CYS A 42 -11.42 -10.51 -3.67
CA CYS A 42 -10.16 -10.26 -2.98
C CYS A 42 -9.47 -11.59 -2.60
N LEU A 43 -8.28 -11.50 -2.02
CA LEU A 43 -7.53 -12.67 -1.55
C LEU A 43 -7.54 -12.72 -0.02
N ASP A 44 -7.70 -13.91 0.55
CA ASP A 44 -7.54 -14.15 1.99
C ASP A 44 -6.04 -14.21 2.40
N SER A 45 -5.78 -14.48 3.69
CA SER A 45 -4.42 -14.56 4.23
C SER A 45 -3.58 -15.70 3.65
N ASP A 46 -4.24 -16.71 3.07
CA ASP A 46 -3.59 -17.85 2.40
C ASP A 46 -3.46 -17.61 0.89
N GLY A 47 -3.90 -16.46 0.39
CA GLY A 47 -3.90 -16.10 -1.03
C GLY A 47 -5.01 -16.77 -1.85
N LYS A 48 -6.08 -17.25 -1.21
CA LYS A 48 -7.26 -17.81 -1.90
C LYS A 48 -8.24 -16.70 -2.23
N GLU A 49 -8.86 -16.81 -3.40
CA GLU A 49 -9.93 -15.89 -3.81
C GLU A 49 -11.17 -16.05 -2.92
N ILE A 50 -11.65 -14.93 -2.41
CA ILE A 50 -12.90 -14.81 -1.67
C ILE A 50 -13.71 -13.64 -2.23
N ILE A 51 -15.03 -13.70 -2.07
CA ILE A 51 -15.94 -12.61 -2.42
C ILE A 51 -16.37 -11.95 -1.12
N MET A 52 -16.19 -10.64 -1.03
CA MET A 52 -16.63 -9.84 0.11
C MET A 52 -17.51 -8.70 -0.37
N ASP A 53 -18.52 -8.34 0.42
CA ASP A 53 -19.25 -7.10 0.14
C ASP A 53 -18.35 -5.88 0.46
N TRP A 54 -18.59 -4.77 -0.25
CA TRP A 54 -17.82 -3.54 -0.05
C TRP A 54 -17.91 -3.02 1.38
N LYS A 55 -19.04 -3.23 2.06
CA LYS A 55 -19.24 -2.76 3.43
C LYS A 55 -18.25 -3.44 4.38
N GLU A 56 -18.06 -4.74 4.26
CA GLU A 56 -17.11 -5.53 5.04
C GLU A 56 -15.67 -5.16 4.68
N MET A 57 -15.37 -5.01 3.39
CA MET A 57 -14.04 -4.60 2.92
C MET A 57 -13.67 -3.21 3.47
N LYS A 58 -14.60 -2.25 3.39
CA LYS A 58 -14.45 -0.91 3.94
C LYS A 58 -14.18 -0.95 5.45
N LEU A 59 -14.90 -1.77 6.21
CA LEU A 59 -14.64 -1.95 7.64
C LEU A 59 -13.22 -2.45 7.91
N ASN A 60 -12.69 -3.33 7.06
CA ASN A 60 -11.31 -3.81 7.20
C ASN A 60 -10.29 -2.70 6.94
N TYR A 61 -10.47 -1.88 5.90
CA TYR A 61 -9.63 -0.69 5.70
C TYR A 61 -9.73 0.30 6.86
N GLU A 62 -10.93 0.52 7.39
CA GLU A 62 -11.14 1.39 8.55
C GLU A 62 -10.51 0.88 9.84
N LYS A 63 -10.33 -0.44 10.00
CA LYS A 63 -9.57 -1.04 11.10
C LYS A 63 -8.06 -0.83 10.91
N GLN A 64 -7.56 -0.95 9.67
CA GLN A 64 -6.14 -0.69 9.34
C GLN A 64 -5.75 0.78 9.54
N CYS A 65 -6.70 1.71 9.47
CA CYS A 65 -6.54 3.16 9.68
C CYS A 65 -5.66 3.90 8.65
N ILE A 66 -4.84 3.18 7.88
CA ILE A 66 -4.05 3.66 6.75
C ILE A 66 -4.15 2.64 5.63
N TRP A 67 -4.32 3.10 4.40
CA TRP A 67 -4.28 2.26 3.22
C TRP A 67 -3.81 3.08 2.02
N GLY A 68 -3.16 2.43 1.07
CA GLY A 68 -2.65 3.09 -0.12
C GLY A 68 -2.13 2.11 -1.15
N PHE A 69 -1.54 2.70 -2.18
CA PHE A 69 -0.83 1.99 -3.24
C PHE A 69 0.13 2.95 -3.95
N ILE A 70 1.17 2.42 -4.59
CA ILE A 70 2.01 3.15 -5.52
C ILE A 70 1.58 2.89 -6.97
N ASP A 71 1.47 3.94 -7.78
CA ASP A 71 1.20 3.79 -9.21
C ASP A 71 2.46 3.72 -10.08
N GLU A 72 2.28 3.45 -11.37
CA GLU A 72 3.36 3.31 -12.36
C GLU A 72 4.18 4.60 -12.52
N GLU A 73 3.62 5.77 -12.17
CA GLU A 73 4.26 7.09 -12.22
C GLU A 73 5.03 7.45 -10.93
N ASN A 74 5.12 6.51 -9.97
CA ASN A 74 5.74 6.69 -8.67
C ASN A 74 4.99 7.69 -7.77
N VAL A 75 3.67 7.78 -7.91
CA VAL A 75 2.81 8.48 -6.95
C VAL A 75 2.32 7.48 -5.92
N ILE A 76 2.63 7.75 -4.65
CA ILE A 76 2.06 7.03 -3.52
C ILE A 76 0.71 7.67 -3.21
N ASN A 77 -0.35 6.93 -3.53
CA ASN A 77 -1.73 7.28 -3.26
C ASN A 77 -2.05 6.78 -1.85
N ILE A 78 -2.48 7.68 -0.96
CA ILE A 78 -2.67 7.34 0.46
C ILE A 78 -3.98 7.89 1.02
N TRP A 79 -4.67 7.07 1.79
CA TRP A 79 -5.76 7.46 2.67
C TRP A 79 -5.37 7.19 4.12
N VAL A 80 -5.72 8.13 5.00
CA VAL A 80 -5.51 8.02 6.44
C VAL A 80 -6.82 8.36 7.12
N LYS A 81 -7.30 7.44 7.98
CA LYS A 81 -8.54 7.60 8.73
C LYS A 81 -8.53 8.91 9.51
N LYS A 82 -9.63 9.67 9.42
CA LYS A 82 -9.76 10.95 10.12
C LYS A 82 -9.57 10.76 11.62
N GLY A 83 -8.70 11.58 12.22
CA GLY A 83 -8.38 11.52 13.64
C GLY A 83 -7.34 10.45 14.04
N PHE A 84 -6.95 9.56 13.13
CA PHE A 84 -5.84 8.65 13.37
C PHE A 84 -4.51 9.42 13.36
N LYS A 85 -3.71 9.22 14.40
CA LYS A 85 -2.34 9.76 14.51
C LYS A 85 -1.37 8.61 14.32
N ALA A 86 -0.92 8.42 13.08
CA ALA A 86 0.10 7.42 12.78
C ALA A 86 1.43 7.79 13.46
N SER A 87 2.11 6.82 14.07
CA SER A 87 3.48 7.03 14.53
C SER A 87 4.43 7.17 13.33
N PHE A 88 5.63 7.70 13.56
CA PHE A 88 6.63 7.78 12.49
C PHE A 88 6.99 6.39 11.96
N GLU A 89 7.09 5.39 12.83
CA GLU A 89 7.34 3.99 12.47
C GLU A 89 6.20 3.43 11.60
N THR A 90 4.93 3.69 11.95
CA THR A 90 3.80 3.28 11.09
C THR A 90 3.90 3.89 9.69
N LEU A 91 4.24 5.18 9.60
CA LEU A 91 4.42 5.85 8.32
C LEU A 91 5.63 5.31 7.56
N LEU A 92 6.74 5.07 8.25
CA LEU A 92 7.96 4.52 7.67
C LEU A 92 7.74 3.11 7.12
N TYR A 93 7.01 2.27 7.85
CA TYR A 93 6.61 0.95 7.37
C TYR A 93 5.74 1.08 6.11
N PHE A 94 4.68 1.89 6.17
CA PHE A 94 3.78 2.11 5.03
C PHE A 94 4.56 2.58 3.78
N PHE A 95 5.34 3.65 3.88
CA PHE A 95 6.09 4.16 2.73
C PHE A 95 7.17 3.18 2.25
N GLY A 96 7.82 2.45 3.16
CA GLY A 96 8.78 1.41 2.83
C GLY A 96 8.15 0.26 2.03
N HIS A 97 6.94 -0.16 2.42
CA HIS A 97 6.14 -1.17 1.71
C HIS A 97 5.82 -0.70 0.28
N GLU A 98 5.25 0.51 0.14
CA GLU A 98 4.87 1.08 -1.15
C GLU A 98 6.07 1.27 -2.10
N ILE A 99 7.18 1.78 -1.59
CA ILE A 99 8.42 1.89 -2.38
C ILE A 99 8.95 0.49 -2.75
N GLY A 100 8.79 -0.47 -1.84
CA GLY A 100 9.09 -1.89 -2.04
C GLY A 100 8.43 -2.43 -3.30
N HIS A 101 7.13 -2.21 -3.50
CA HIS A 101 6.41 -2.60 -4.71
C HIS A 101 7.11 -2.11 -5.99
N ARG A 102 7.45 -0.81 -6.03
CA ARG A 102 7.97 -0.18 -7.26
C ARG A 102 9.33 -0.70 -7.70
N ILE A 103 10.21 -1.04 -6.76
CA ILE A 103 11.57 -1.49 -7.06
C ILE A 103 11.58 -2.78 -7.91
N GLU A 104 10.56 -3.63 -7.78
CA GLU A 104 10.51 -4.93 -8.48
C GLU A 104 9.61 -4.92 -9.71
N PHE A 105 8.53 -4.13 -9.71
CA PHE A 105 7.67 -3.94 -10.90
C PHE A 105 8.49 -3.53 -12.15
N GLU A 106 9.61 -2.82 -11.98
CA GLU A 106 10.51 -2.49 -13.10
C GLU A 106 11.32 -3.67 -13.63
N LYS A 107 11.65 -4.65 -12.78
CA LYS A 107 12.35 -5.87 -13.18
C LYS A 107 11.42 -6.87 -13.85
N GLN A 108 10.12 -6.77 -13.59
CA GLN A 108 9.12 -7.79 -13.92
C GLN A 108 8.08 -7.32 -14.94
N ASN A 109 8.49 -6.56 -15.97
CA ASN A 109 7.70 -6.30 -17.20
C ASN A 109 7.43 -7.61 -18.00
N VAL A 110 6.96 -8.65 -17.33
CA VAL A 110 6.68 -10.00 -17.84
C VAL A 110 5.18 -10.10 -18.04
N LYS A 111 4.75 -10.18 -19.30
CA LYS A 111 3.36 -10.48 -19.68
C LYS A 111 2.89 -11.72 -18.92
N GLY A 112 1.84 -11.58 -18.10
CA GLY A 112 1.23 -12.67 -17.33
C GLY A 112 1.17 -12.44 -15.80
N TYR A 113 1.88 -11.44 -15.28
CA TYR A 113 1.94 -11.14 -13.83
C TYR A 113 0.58 -10.75 -13.23
N LYS A 114 -0.25 -10.02 -14.00
CA LYS A 114 -1.51 -9.43 -13.50
C LYS A 114 -2.58 -10.46 -13.10
N ASN A 115 -2.53 -11.69 -13.60
CA ASN A 115 -3.61 -12.69 -13.42
C ASN A 115 -3.20 -13.90 -12.56
N ASN A 116 -2.14 -13.80 -11.75
CA ASN A 116 -1.72 -14.92 -10.91
C ASN A 116 -1.73 -14.49 -9.43
N ALA A 117 -2.75 -14.92 -8.69
CA ALA A 117 -2.93 -14.60 -7.27
C ALA A 117 -1.68 -14.93 -6.42
N ASN A 118 -1.00 -16.04 -6.73
CA ASN A 118 0.21 -16.47 -6.01
C ASN A 118 1.39 -15.50 -6.26
N ILE A 119 1.41 -14.87 -7.43
CA ILE A 119 2.41 -13.86 -7.78
C ILE A 119 2.16 -12.57 -6.99
N HIS A 120 0.92 -12.07 -6.96
CA HIS A 120 0.54 -10.90 -6.17
C HIS A 120 0.82 -11.11 -4.68
N PHE A 121 0.44 -12.24 -4.12
CA PHE A 121 0.72 -12.55 -2.71
C PHE A 121 2.22 -12.54 -2.39
N LYS A 122 3.07 -13.14 -3.24
CA LYS A 122 4.52 -13.11 -3.04
C LYS A 122 5.10 -11.69 -3.13
N GLU A 123 4.51 -10.86 -3.97
CA GLU A 123 4.90 -9.48 -4.19
C GLU A 123 4.60 -8.62 -2.94
N GLU A 124 3.40 -8.74 -2.37
CA GLU A 124 2.99 -8.15 -1.08
C GLU A 124 3.95 -8.56 0.06
N ARG A 125 4.22 -9.87 0.21
CA ARG A 125 5.14 -10.38 1.25
C ARG A 125 6.57 -9.86 1.10
N ARG A 126 6.98 -9.50 -0.11
CA ARG A 126 8.28 -8.91 -0.36
C ARG A 126 8.26 -7.42 -0.04
N ALA A 127 7.22 -6.69 -0.43
CA ALA A 127 7.03 -5.29 -0.05
C ALA A 127 7.07 -5.13 1.50
N ASP A 128 6.45 -6.06 2.24
CA ASP A 128 6.57 -6.15 3.71
C ASP A 128 8.03 -6.23 4.18
N LYS A 129 8.87 -7.07 3.56
CA LYS A 129 10.30 -7.16 3.94
C LYS A 129 11.08 -5.86 3.69
N PHE A 130 10.69 -5.09 2.68
CA PHE A 130 11.28 -3.77 2.44
C PHE A 130 10.87 -2.80 3.56
N ALA A 131 9.62 -2.82 3.98
CA ALA A 131 9.14 -2.04 5.11
C ALA A 131 9.86 -2.39 6.41
N GLU A 132 9.99 -3.70 6.72
CA GLU A 132 10.74 -4.22 7.86
C GLU A 132 12.20 -3.72 7.86
N LEU A 133 12.86 -3.77 6.69
CA LEU A 133 14.22 -3.24 6.54
C LEU A 133 14.28 -1.73 6.82
N CYS A 134 13.32 -0.94 6.34
CA CYS A 134 13.26 0.49 6.63
C CYS A 134 13.16 0.76 8.14
N ILE A 135 12.31 0.01 8.85
CA ILE A 135 12.20 0.11 10.31
C ILE A 135 13.52 -0.25 10.98
N LEU A 136 14.16 -1.36 10.59
CA LEU A 136 15.42 -1.80 11.18
C LEU A 136 16.54 -0.77 10.99
N VAL A 137 16.64 -0.20 9.79
CA VAL A 137 17.62 0.87 9.50
C VAL A 137 17.36 2.10 10.36
N TYR A 138 16.09 2.49 10.53
CA TYR A 138 15.74 3.61 11.41
C TYR A 138 16.10 3.32 12.87
N GLN A 139 15.81 2.12 13.37
CA GLN A 139 16.18 1.72 14.73
C GLN A 139 17.70 1.77 14.96
N PHE A 140 18.50 1.20 14.05
CA PHE A 140 19.96 1.32 14.14
C PHE A 140 20.45 2.76 14.05
N ALA A 141 19.84 3.59 13.20
CA ALA A 141 20.19 5.01 13.14
C ALA A 141 19.89 5.70 14.48
N LYS A 142 18.73 5.44 15.09
CA LYS A 142 18.41 5.98 16.42
C LYS A 142 19.42 5.54 17.47
N GLU A 143 19.82 4.28 17.49
CA GLU A 143 20.86 3.81 18.43
C GLU A 143 22.19 4.56 18.28
N VAL A 144 22.56 4.96 17.06
CA VAL A 144 23.80 5.71 16.80
C VAL A 144 23.67 7.20 17.10
N PHE A 145 22.48 7.78 16.88
CA PHE A 145 22.27 9.23 16.88
C PHE A 145 21.43 9.78 18.04
N ASP A 146 20.71 8.93 18.79
CA ASP A 146 20.04 9.34 20.05
C ASP A 146 21.05 9.46 21.22
N ASP A 147 22.30 9.00 21.03
CA ASP A 147 23.46 9.21 21.93
C ASP A 147 24.26 10.51 21.61
N LEU A 148 23.76 11.37 20.72
CA LEU A 148 24.34 12.70 20.36
C LEU A 148 23.43 13.85 20.78
#